data_AF-A0A1D6LQ57-F1
#
_entry.id   AF-A0A1D6LQ57-F1
#
_cell.length_a   1.000
_cell.length_b   1.000
_cell.length_c   1.000
_cell.angle_alpha   90.00
_cell.angle_beta   90.00
_cell.angle_gamma   90.00
#
_symmetry.space_group_name_H-M   'P 1'
#
loop_
_entity.id
_entity.type
_entity.pdbx_description
1 polymer ?
#
loop_
_entity_poly.entity_id
_entity_poly.type
_entity_poly.pdbx_seq_one_letter_code
_entity_poly.pdbx_strand_id
1 'polypeptide(L)'
;MDDAQGYQEGDDHDLVLQKQEWIKTQDMLKSKLILEDEFAWSLPSVGSGLDEPEWCKLKYIGGTDISFLKEDPSTACAAVVVLNVDTLEVVHEEFNVVRLQVPYIPGFLAFREAPVLLGLLEKVKINAPHFCPQLLMVDGNGLLHPRDIPTVGVGKNVGYFTAVQPTIMVGMLLNAGRSNGRGGRRTSIQSPPQVLSSVPLLVYEYEDPAVVHPAGSTPTAAAKMLMYSLPERSIVYTHDSRPQAMEGNFFSTPQGWLVILGQVTSEASMWHPLTGETITLPPIHDDHYIPTNCKCLLTHNSAAHPDCAVVLLDVADPLMWFCRVNGGADRRWGQHTYDIGDYEFLDEFRTPSTPTKKVIGSVAALKGKLHFCFMESHQNKMCVVDLDFPSDHGHPPTAEFHEFDVSPEFGIKFPDGICSIHLVESMDELFAVCVFYVGFDPTNVSAARIFKMEDSCGEETVAWHRVDDIGDRAFLLTGTNMATWCSASTNNLKGSTLYFFLDFLLGDRDLYIYDVQEQSMETVQVHDQLESKVVHTEPYWINVPPF
;
A
#
# COMPACT_ATOMS: atom_id res chain seq x y z
N MET A 1 -43.83 32.89 10.36
CA MET A 1 -43.37 33.39 11.66
C MET A 1 -42.54 32.28 12.24
N ASP A 2 -41.48 31.89 11.53
CA ASP A 2 -40.15 32.56 11.45
C ASP A 2 -39.30 31.87 12.53
N ASP A 3 -38.14 31.29 12.24
CA ASP A 3 -37.05 31.79 11.42
C ASP A 3 -36.38 30.70 10.57
N ALA A 4 -36.37 30.93 9.25
CA ALA A 4 -35.35 30.41 8.36
C ALA A 4 -34.18 31.41 8.37
N GLN A 5 -33.09 31.09 9.05
CA GLN A 5 -31.82 31.78 8.84
C GLN A 5 -31.09 31.11 7.66
N GLY A 6 -30.86 31.92 6.63
CA GLY A 6 -30.42 31.51 5.31
C GLY A 6 -29.02 30.91 5.26
N TYR A 7 -28.90 29.84 4.49
CA TYR A 7 -27.68 29.51 3.78
C TYR A 7 -27.35 30.67 2.83
N GLN A 8 -26.24 31.36 3.09
CA GLN A 8 -25.74 32.39 2.18
C GLN A 8 -24.86 31.73 1.10
N GLU A 9 -25.30 31.82 -0.17
CA GLU A 9 -24.51 31.48 -1.37
C GLU A 9 -23.19 32.28 -1.52
N GLY A 10 -22.91 33.23 -0.60
CA GLY A 10 -21.69 34.05 -0.61
C GLY A 10 -20.44 33.35 -0.05
N ASP A 11 -20.59 32.49 0.96
CA ASP A 11 -19.44 31.85 1.64
C ASP A 11 -18.69 30.86 0.73
N ASP A 12 -19.39 30.19 -0.18
CA ASP A 12 -18.79 29.20 -1.08
C ASP A 12 -17.97 29.88 -2.20
N HIS A 13 -18.40 31.06 -2.66
CA HIS A 13 -17.66 31.83 -3.67
C HIS A 13 -16.33 32.37 -3.10
N ASP A 14 -16.35 32.90 -1.88
CA ASP A 14 -15.15 33.45 -1.23
C ASP A 14 -14.13 32.34 -0.91
N LEU A 15 -14.59 31.15 -0.50
CA LEU A 15 -13.73 29.98 -0.29
C LEU A 15 -13.10 29.48 -1.59
N VAL A 16 -13.83 29.49 -2.71
CA VAL A 16 -13.29 29.11 -4.03
C VAL A 16 -12.21 30.09 -4.48
N LEU A 17 -12.42 31.40 -4.33
CA LEU A 17 -11.41 32.42 -4.66
C LEU A 17 -10.18 32.29 -3.77
N GLN A 18 -10.38 32.06 -2.47
CA GLN A 18 -9.29 31.86 -1.51
C GLN A 18 -8.44 30.64 -1.85
N LYS A 19 -9.06 29.51 -2.22
CA LYS A 19 -8.34 28.32 -2.69
C LYS A 19 -7.54 28.61 -3.94
N GLN A 20 -8.10 29.30 -4.94
CA GLN A 20 -7.38 29.65 -6.16
C GLN A 20 -6.14 30.51 -5.89
N GLU A 21 -6.22 31.44 -4.94
CA GLU A 21 -5.08 32.29 -4.57
C GLU A 21 -4.00 31.49 -3.83
N TRP A 22 -4.40 30.58 -2.94
CA TRP A 22 -3.46 29.70 -2.26
C TRP A 22 -2.78 28.73 -3.21
N ILE A 23 -3.48 28.18 -4.20
CA ILE A 23 -2.90 27.36 -5.27
C ILE A 23 -1.78 28.12 -5.99
N LYS A 24 -2.05 29.34 -6.45
CA LYS A 24 -1.03 30.17 -7.11
C LYS A 24 0.16 30.44 -6.20
N THR A 25 -0.11 30.66 -4.92
CA THR A 25 0.94 30.89 -3.92
C THR A 25 1.80 29.65 -3.75
N GLN A 26 1.19 28.45 -3.66
CA GLN A 26 1.92 27.18 -3.59
C GLN A 26 2.80 26.98 -4.83
N ASP A 27 2.28 27.22 -6.04
CA ASP A 27 3.04 27.08 -7.28
C ASP A 27 4.24 28.05 -7.36
N MET A 28 4.02 29.30 -6.93
CA MET A 28 5.08 30.31 -6.83
C MET A 28 6.17 29.94 -5.82
N LEU A 29 5.80 29.29 -4.71
CA LEU A 29 6.75 28.83 -3.70
C LEU A 29 7.48 27.57 -4.15
N LYS A 30 6.80 26.67 -4.88
CA LYS A 30 7.39 25.47 -5.49
C LYS A 30 8.57 25.81 -6.39
N SER A 31 8.44 26.85 -7.21
CA SER A 31 9.51 27.27 -8.12
C SER A 31 10.74 27.83 -7.40
N LYS A 32 10.67 28.05 -6.08
CA LYS A 32 11.78 28.55 -5.25
C LYS A 32 12.44 27.42 -4.44
N LEU A 33 12.03 26.18 -4.61
CA LEU A 33 12.59 25.02 -3.92
C LEU A 33 14.01 24.72 -4.42
N ILE A 34 14.92 24.48 -3.47
CA ILE A 34 16.25 23.98 -3.71
C ILE A 34 16.23 22.50 -3.33
N LEU A 35 16.48 21.62 -4.30
CA LEU A 35 16.40 20.16 -4.12
C LEU A 35 17.77 19.49 -3.96
N GLU A 36 18.83 20.26 -4.11
CA GLU A 36 20.20 19.80 -4.00
C GLU A 36 20.87 20.42 -2.77
N ASP A 37 21.63 19.60 -2.05
CA ASP A 37 22.34 20.03 -0.86
C ASP A 37 23.44 21.03 -1.21
N GLU A 38 23.19 22.29 -0.89
CA GLU A 38 24.18 23.35 -1.00
C GLU A 38 24.59 23.89 0.38
N PHE A 39 25.04 23.03 1.29
CA PHE A 39 25.45 23.45 2.61
C PHE A 39 26.93 23.84 2.65
N ALA A 40 27.25 24.96 3.31
CA ALA A 40 28.63 25.34 3.63
C ALA A 40 29.18 24.60 4.86
N TRP A 41 28.34 23.77 5.49
CA TRP A 41 28.64 23.02 6.70
C TRP A 41 28.54 21.50 6.45
N SER A 42 29.34 20.72 7.16
CA SER A 42 29.39 19.26 7.15
C SER A 42 28.66 18.71 8.38
N LEU A 43 28.12 17.50 8.24
CA LEU A 43 27.59 16.74 9.38
C LEU A 43 28.75 16.27 10.28
N PRO A 44 28.59 16.27 11.62
CA PRO A 44 29.59 15.72 12.52
C PRO A 44 29.86 14.26 12.17
N SER A 45 31.01 13.96 11.57
CA SER A 45 31.39 12.59 11.20
C SER A 45 31.74 11.81 12.46
N VAL A 46 31.04 10.69 12.70
CA VAL A 46 31.42 9.73 13.74
C VAL A 46 32.71 9.02 13.30
N GLY A 47 33.87 9.63 13.57
CA GLY A 47 35.16 8.93 13.58
C GLY A 47 36.26 9.37 12.61
N SER A 48 36.23 10.57 12.02
CA SER A 48 37.40 11.10 11.29
C SER A 48 38.03 12.29 12.03
N GLY A 49 39.17 12.05 12.68
CA GLY A 49 40.00 13.06 13.34
C GLY A 49 40.80 13.93 12.35
N LEU A 50 40.12 14.60 11.43
CA LEU A 50 40.68 15.70 10.67
C LEU A 50 40.08 17.01 11.18
N ASP A 51 40.96 17.97 11.51
CA ASP A 51 40.62 19.29 12.02
C ASP A 51 39.92 20.14 10.94
N GLU A 52 38.63 19.87 10.70
CA GLU A 52 37.78 20.76 9.91
C GLU A 52 37.51 22.06 10.71
N PRO A 53 37.55 23.25 10.08
CA PRO A 53 37.32 24.51 10.77
C PRO A 53 35.96 24.54 11.48
N GLU A 54 35.90 25.08 12.70
CA GLU A 54 34.68 25.14 13.52
C GLU A 54 33.46 25.81 12.83
N TRP A 55 33.71 26.71 11.87
CA TRP A 55 32.65 27.39 11.11
C TRP A 55 32.04 26.51 10.02
N CYS A 56 32.64 25.36 9.71
CA CYS A 56 32.14 24.38 8.75
C CYS A 56 31.27 23.29 9.41
N LYS A 57 30.94 23.37 10.71
CA LYS A 57 30.17 22.32 11.40
C LYS A 57 28.73 22.75 11.67
N LEU A 58 27.80 21.80 11.61
CA LEU A 58 26.43 22.00 12.09
C LEU A 58 26.42 22.12 13.62
N LYS A 59 26.02 23.28 14.16
CA LYS A 59 26.03 23.62 15.59
C LYS A 59 24.64 23.59 16.23
N TYR A 60 23.62 24.08 15.53
CA TYR A 60 22.27 24.21 16.07
C TYR A 60 21.20 23.67 15.12
N ILE A 61 20.32 22.81 15.64
CA ILE A 61 19.13 22.29 14.97
C ILE A 61 17.90 22.85 15.69
N GLY A 62 16.98 23.44 14.94
CA GLY A 62 15.67 23.84 15.44
C GLY A 62 14.65 22.73 15.25
N GLY A 63 13.70 22.60 16.16
CA GLY A 63 12.47 21.84 16.02
C GLY A 63 11.27 22.78 16.14
N THR A 64 10.22 22.57 15.37
CA THR A 64 8.99 23.37 15.47
C THR A 64 7.75 22.50 15.35
N ASP A 65 6.74 22.85 16.13
CA ASP A 65 5.43 22.18 16.17
C ASP A 65 4.33 23.21 16.44
N ILE A 66 3.10 22.90 16.05
CA ILE A 66 1.89 23.62 16.43
C ILE A 66 0.77 22.65 16.77
N SER A 67 0.28 22.78 18.00
CA SER A 67 -0.78 21.92 18.54
C SER A 67 -2.07 22.71 18.76
N PHE A 68 -3.20 22.16 18.33
CA PHE A 68 -4.52 22.79 18.48
C PHE A 68 -5.21 22.33 19.77
N LEU A 69 -5.96 23.22 20.43
CA LEU A 69 -6.79 22.85 21.57
C LEU A 69 -7.96 21.99 21.09
N LYS A 70 -8.21 20.88 21.80
CA LYS A 70 -9.28 19.93 21.44
C LYS A 70 -10.67 20.53 21.63
N GLU A 71 -10.82 21.40 22.63
CA GLU A 71 -12.07 22.04 22.98
C GLU A 71 -12.38 23.25 22.09
N ASP A 72 -11.36 23.89 21.51
CA ASP A 72 -11.48 25.03 20.61
C ASP A 72 -10.44 24.94 19.48
N PRO A 73 -10.81 24.35 18.32
CA PRO A 73 -9.91 24.23 17.15
C PRO A 73 -9.50 25.57 16.53
N SER A 74 -10.06 26.70 16.99
CA SER A 74 -9.60 28.04 16.61
C SER A 74 -8.40 28.49 17.43
N THR A 75 -8.07 27.83 18.54
CA THR A 75 -6.93 28.17 19.40
C THR A 75 -5.82 27.12 19.26
N ALA A 76 -4.59 27.58 19.05
CA ALA A 76 -3.41 26.73 18.89
C ALA A 76 -2.22 27.27 19.68
N CYS A 77 -1.32 26.38 20.09
CA CYS A 77 -0.03 26.71 20.67
C CYS A 77 1.08 26.29 19.70
N ALA A 78 1.85 27.25 19.21
CA ALA A 78 3.03 27.00 18.40
C ALA A 78 4.28 27.11 19.25
N ALA A 79 5.29 26.27 18.98
CA ALA A 79 6.57 26.30 19.66
C ALA A 79 7.74 26.09 18.68
N VAL A 80 8.86 26.76 18.96
CA VAL A 80 10.17 26.54 18.34
C VAL A 80 11.16 26.24 19.45
N VAL A 81 11.93 25.19 19.29
CA VAL A 81 13.00 24.77 20.22
C VAL A 81 14.30 24.69 19.43
N VAL A 82 15.41 25.17 19.98
CA VAL A 82 16.75 25.06 19.38
C VAL A 82 17.60 24.16 20.26
N LEU A 83 18.21 23.16 19.63
CA LEU A 83 19.12 22.20 20.27
C LEU A 83 20.55 22.46 19.80
N ASN A 84 21.51 22.32 20.72
CA ASN A 84 22.90 22.15 20.35
C ASN A 84 23.10 20.73 19.79
N VAL A 85 23.75 20.60 18.63
CA VAL A 85 23.90 19.31 17.95
C VAL A 85 24.81 18.34 18.69
N ASP A 86 25.86 18.85 19.34
CA ASP A 86 26.83 18.00 20.04
C ASP A 86 26.26 17.47 21.36
N THR A 87 25.47 18.27 22.08
CA THR A 87 24.93 17.90 23.40
C THR A 87 23.48 17.43 23.36
N LEU A 88 22.73 17.75 22.30
CA LEU A 88 21.27 17.62 22.19
C LEU A 88 20.50 18.35 23.31
N GLU A 89 21.13 19.29 24.00
CA GLU A 89 20.47 20.11 25.01
C GLU A 89 19.72 21.27 24.35
N VAL A 90 18.56 21.60 24.91
CA VAL A 90 17.79 22.78 24.52
C VAL A 90 18.56 24.03 24.93
N VAL A 91 18.97 24.82 23.95
CA VAL A 91 19.68 26.09 24.16
C VAL A 91 18.76 27.30 24.07
N HIS A 92 17.59 27.16 23.43
CA HIS A 92 16.59 28.22 23.33
C HIS A 92 15.21 27.64 23.01
N GLU A 93 14.15 28.31 23.47
CA GLU A 93 12.77 27.96 23.16
C GLU A 93 11.91 29.23 23.09
N GLU A 94 10.95 29.25 22.17
CA GLU A 94 9.96 30.30 22.01
C GLU A 94 8.61 29.65 21.72
N PHE A 95 7.54 30.13 22.35
CA PHE A 95 6.19 29.64 22.08
C PHE A 95 5.18 30.79 22.03
N ASN A 96 4.05 30.53 21.40
CA ASN A 96 2.96 31.48 21.31
C ASN A 96 1.61 30.76 21.22
N VAL A 97 0.67 31.16 22.07
CA VAL A 97 -0.72 30.73 21.96
C VAL A 97 -1.46 31.74 21.08
N VAL A 98 -2.02 31.26 19.98
CA VAL A 98 -2.65 32.07 18.94
C VAL A 98 -4.06 31.60 18.66
N ARG A 99 -4.91 32.52 18.21
CA ARG A 99 -6.23 32.20 17.70
C ARG A 99 -6.25 32.34 16.18
N LEU A 100 -6.41 31.23 15.47
CA LEU A 100 -6.40 31.13 14.02
C LEU A 100 -7.78 31.43 13.45
N GLN A 101 -7.84 32.43 12.58
CA GLN A 101 -9.06 32.83 11.85
C GLN A 101 -9.19 32.16 10.48
N VAL A 102 -8.11 31.50 10.03
CA VAL A 102 -8.07 30.80 8.74
C VAL A 102 -8.71 29.42 8.92
N PRO A 103 -9.70 29.04 8.08
CA PRO A 103 -10.35 27.73 8.18
C PRO A 103 -9.39 26.59 7.83
N TYR A 104 -9.66 25.40 8.37
CA TYR A 104 -8.95 24.19 7.96
C TYR A 104 -9.38 23.78 6.56
N ILE A 105 -8.44 23.76 5.61
CA ILE A 105 -8.65 23.24 4.27
C ILE A 105 -7.55 22.20 3.99
N PRO A 106 -7.89 20.92 3.77
CA PRO A 106 -6.91 19.89 3.41
C PRO A 106 -6.05 20.31 2.22
N GLY A 107 -4.74 20.05 2.29
CA GLY A 107 -3.76 20.50 1.28
C GLY A 107 -3.34 21.98 1.39
N PHE A 108 -3.84 22.73 2.37
CA PHE A 108 -3.51 24.14 2.61
C PHE A 108 -3.18 24.46 4.08
N LEU A 109 -2.83 23.43 4.87
CA LEU A 109 -2.56 23.58 6.30
C LEU A 109 -1.46 24.61 6.60
N ALA A 110 -0.42 24.67 5.76
CA ALA A 110 0.67 25.65 5.89
C ALA A 110 0.20 27.11 5.93
N PHE A 111 -0.92 27.47 5.28
CA PHE A 111 -1.45 28.83 5.34
C PHE A 111 -1.99 29.21 6.72
N ARG A 112 -2.30 28.21 7.56
CA ARG A 112 -2.68 28.40 8.97
C ARG A 112 -1.45 28.47 9.88
N GLU A 113 -0.45 27.64 9.61
CA GLU A 113 0.64 27.38 10.55
C GLU A 113 1.91 28.20 10.26
N ALA A 114 2.32 28.26 9.00
CA ALA A 114 3.59 28.88 8.60
C ALA A 114 3.73 30.34 9.06
N PRO A 115 2.71 31.22 8.99
CA PRO A 115 2.84 32.59 9.49
C PRO A 115 3.16 32.66 10.99
N VAL A 116 2.62 31.74 11.79
CA VAL A 116 2.84 31.67 13.23
C VAL A 116 4.25 31.18 13.52
N LEU A 117 4.68 30.11 12.85
CA LEU A 117 6.02 29.54 13.01
C LEU A 117 7.12 30.51 12.55
N LEU A 118 6.89 31.23 11.43
CA LEU A 118 7.79 32.28 10.96
C LEU A 118 7.93 33.41 11.99
N GLY A 119 6.83 33.83 12.63
CA GLY A 119 6.88 34.82 13.71
C GLY A 119 7.69 34.35 14.93
N LEU A 120 7.64 33.07 15.27
CA LEU A 120 8.48 32.49 16.33
C LEU A 120 9.96 32.46 15.93
N LEU A 121 10.28 32.07 14.69
CA LEU A 121 11.66 32.09 14.18
C LEU A 121 12.24 33.52 14.13
N GLU A 122 11.42 34.53 13.84
CA GLU A 122 11.83 35.94 13.94
C GLU A 122 12.13 36.34 15.39
N LYS A 123 11.33 35.90 16.36
CA LYS A 123 11.64 36.11 17.79
C LYS A 123 12.96 35.46 18.19
N VAL A 124 13.22 34.23 17.77
CA VAL A 124 14.52 33.56 18.02
C VAL A 124 15.68 34.40 17.48
N LYS A 125 15.56 34.95 16.27
CA LYS A 125 16.60 35.81 15.67
C LYS A 125 16.82 37.10 16.45
N ILE A 126 15.76 37.69 17.02
CA ILE A 126 15.84 38.95 17.75
C ILE A 126 16.36 38.71 19.18
N ASN A 127 15.83 37.70 19.86
CA ASN A 127 16.05 37.43 21.27
C ASN A 127 17.34 36.63 21.51
N ALA A 128 17.67 35.72 20.59
CA ALA A 128 18.81 34.82 20.69
C ALA A 128 19.51 34.61 19.33
N PRO A 129 20.05 35.67 18.69
CA PRO A 129 20.65 35.60 17.35
C PRO A 129 21.81 34.58 17.24
N HIS A 130 22.52 34.34 18.34
CA HIS A 130 23.63 33.39 18.43
C HIS A 130 23.18 31.92 18.47
N PHE A 131 21.90 31.66 18.75
CA PHE A 131 21.25 30.35 18.70
C PHE A 131 20.33 30.22 17.49
N CYS A 132 20.55 31.00 16.43
CA CYS A 132 19.77 30.82 15.21
C CYS A 132 20.07 29.43 14.61
N PRO A 133 19.06 28.58 14.38
CA PRO A 133 19.28 27.23 13.88
C PRO A 133 19.76 27.25 12.43
N GLN A 134 20.67 26.33 12.10
CA GLN A 134 21.18 26.10 10.73
C GLN A 134 20.30 25.13 9.95
N LEU A 135 19.62 24.24 10.66
CA LEU A 135 18.67 23.25 10.15
C LEU A 135 17.42 23.35 11.02
N LEU A 136 16.23 23.29 10.42
CA LEU A 136 14.94 23.30 11.11
C LEU A 136 14.21 22.01 10.75
N MET A 137 13.86 21.24 11.77
CA MET A 137 12.95 20.10 11.69
C MET A 137 11.54 20.61 11.98
N VAL A 138 10.62 20.33 11.09
CA VAL A 138 9.22 20.75 11.19
C VAL A 138 8.38 19.50 11.34
N ASP A 139 7.50 19.48 12.34
CA ASP A 139 6.47 18.45 12.45
C ASP A 139 5.39 18.70 11.39
N GLY A 140 5.59 18.12 10.21
CA GLY A 140 4.79 18.36 9.04
C GLY A 140 5.43 17.83 7.76
N ASN A 141 4.69 17.91 6.65
CA ASN A 141 5.11 17.32 5.40
C ASN A 141 5.94 18.27 4.53
N GLY A 142 7.04 17.76 3.97
CA GLY A 142 7.92 18.44 3.01
C GLY A 142 7.45 18.26 1.56
N LEU A 143 8.35 17.79 0.70
CA LEU A 143 8.00 17.39 -0.68
C LEU A 143 6.93 16.30 -0.72
N LEU A 144 6.74 15.55 0.38
CA LEU A 144 5.65 14.60 0.62
C LEU A 144 4.30 15.33 0.89
N HIS A 145 3.97 16.32 0.05
CA HIS A 145 2.70 17.04 0.06
C HIS A 145 2.03 16.84 -1.30
N PRO A 146 0.68 16.77 -1.43
CA PRO A 146 -0.02 16.52 -2.71
C PRO A 146 0.28 17.47 -3.88
N ARG A 147 1.11 18.49 -3.68
CA ARG A 147 1.53 19.47 -4.69
C ARG A 147 3.05 19.60 -4.80
N ASP A 148 3.80 18.69 -4.18
CA ASP A 148 5.26 18.71 -3.98
C ASP A 148 5.76 20.06 -3.46
N ILE A 149 5.02 20.62 -2.50
CA ILE A 149 5.41 21.83 -1.79
C ILE A 149 5.48 21.59 -0.29
N PRO A 150 6.62 21.89 0.33
CA PRO A 150 6.84 21.73 1.76
C PRO A 150 6.00 22.71 2.56
N THR A 151 5.50 22.22 3.68
CA THR A 151 4.70 23.03 4.59
C THR A 151 5.57 24.02 5.40
N VAL A 152 6.85 23.74 5.73
CA VAL A 152 7.96 24.68 6.09
C VAL A 152 9.35 23.94 6.10
N GLY A 153 10.46 24.61 5.70
CA GLY A 153 11.89 24.37 6.11
C GLY A 153 12.82 23.58 5.17
N VAL A 154 14.15 23.84 4.93
CA VAL A 154 15.23 24.81 5.28
C VAL A 154 15.97 25.41 4.05
N GLY A 155 16.36 26.69 4.04
CA GLY A 155 17.23 27.32 3.01
C GLY A 155 18.63 27.75 3.48
N LYS A 156 19.56 27.91 2.53
CA LYS A 156 20.96 28.37 2.68
C LYS A 156 21.04 29.86 3.04
N ASN A 157 21.84 30.20 4.07
CA ASN A 157 22.15 31.56 4.57
C ASN A 157 20.98 32.31 5.24
N VAL A 158 20.92 32.25 6.58
CA VAL A 158 20.00 33.04 7.44
C VAL A 158 20.45 34.52 7.56
N GLY A 159 20.87 35.14 6.46
CA GLY A 159 21.54 36.45 6.44
C GLY A 159 20.83 37.58 5.68
N TYR A 160 19.80 37.30 4.86
CA TYR A 160 19.10 38.33 4.08
C TYR A 160 17.58 38.13 4.16
N PHE A 161 16.94 38.75 5.16
CA PHE A 161 15.52 39.08 5.12
C PHE A 161 15.42 40.60 4.90
N THR A 162 15.44 41.04 3.65
CA THR A 162 15.01 42.41 3.33
C THR A 162 13.55 42.36 2.93
N ALA A 163 12.77 43.26 3.55
CA ALA A 163 11.35 43.45 3.37
C ALA A 163 10.92 43.39 1.88
N VAL A 164 9.69 42.92 1.68
CA VAL A 164 8.95 42.80 0.42
C VAL A 164 9.20 41.46 -0.31
N GLN A 165 8.19 40.58 -0.19
CA GLN A 165 7.96 39.25 -0.80
C GLN A 165 8.38 38.01 0.01
N PRO A 166 7.44 37.10 0.35
CA PRO A 166 7.75 35.86 1.05
C PRO A 166 8.44 34.88 0.08
N THR A 167 9.67 34.53 0.42
CA THR A 167 10.43 33.46 -0.22
C THR A 167 10.65 32.39 0.84
N ILE A 168 9.87 31.31 0.76
CA ILE A 168 10.00 30.10 1.58
C ILE A 168 11.03 29.19 0.88
N MET A 169 12.02 28.69 1.62
CA MET A 169 13.12 27.84 1.13
C MET A 169 13.32 26.59 2.02
N VAL A 170 13.73 25.46 1.42
CA VAL A 170 13.40 24.07 1.85
C VAL A 170 14.56 23.05 1.81
N GLY A 171 14.56 22.08 2.74
CA GLY A 171 15.56 21.03 3.00
C GLY A 171 15.25 20.17 4.25
N MET A 172 15.39 18.84 4.14
CA MET A 172 14.94 17.76 5.06
C MET A 172 16.14 17.06 5.76
N LEU A 173 15.99 16.51 6.97
CA LEU A 173 16.93 15.49 7.52
C LEU A 173 16.16 14.37 8.23
N LEU A 174 16.37 13.13 7.75
CA LEU A 174 15.82 11.87 8.26
C LEU A 174 16.56 11.40 9.51
N ASN A 175 15.82 10.91 10.52
CA ASN A 175 16.38 10.27 11.72
C ASN A 175 16.15 8.75 11.63
N ALA A 176 17.22 7.97 11.36
CA ALA A 176 17.22 6.51 11.54
C ALA A 176 18.57 6.09 12.14
N GLY A 177 18.60 5.86 13.46
CA GLY A 177 19.78 5.37 14.15
C GLY A 177 19.94 3.86 14.02
N ARG A 178 21.15 3.39 13.69
CA ARG A 178 21.69 2.14 14.26
C ARG A 178 23.23 2.10 14.23
N SER A 179 23.76 1.78 15.41
CA SER A 179 25.17 1.61 15.76
C SER A 179 25.85 0.46 15.00
N ASN A 180 27.05 0.71 14.48
CA ASN A 180 27.85 -0.26 13.73
C ASN A 180 28.88 -0.96 14.65
N GLY A 181 28.79 -2.28 14.80
CA GLY A 181 29.79 -3.15 15.41
C GLY A 181 30.46 -4.03 14.35
N ARG A 182 31.79 -3.93 14.25
CA ARG A 182 32.66 -4.41 13.17
C ARG A 182 32.68 -5.93 12.94
N GLY A 183 32.80 -6.30 11.65
CA GLY A 183 33.79 -7.28 11.18
C GLY A 183 33.28 -8.64 10.73
N GLY A 184 32.97 -8.78 9.43
CA GLY A 184 32.76 -10.10 8.80
C GLY A 184 32.06 -9.98 7.45
N ARG A 185 32.78 -10.34 6.38
CA ARG A 185 32.39 -10.39 4.96
C ARG A 185 30.88 -10.74 4.78
N ARG A 186 30.07 -9.82 4.25
CA ARG A 186 28.64 -10.05 3.93
C ARG A 186 28.35 -9.61 2.51
N THR A 187 27.69 -10.50 1.78
CA THR A 187 26.95 -10.25 0.54
C THR A 187 26.03 -9.04 0.73
N SER A 188 25.92 -8.19 -0.29
CA SER A 188 25.08 -6.99 -0.25
C SER A 188 23.62 -7.39 -0.08
N ILE A 189 23.10 -7.27 1.14
CA ILE A 189 21.67 -7.12 1.35
C ILE A 189 21.37 -5.72 0.83
N GLN A 190 20.86 -5.60 -0.40
CA GLN A 190 20.31 -4.34 -0.88
C GLN A 190 19.15 -3.99 0.05
N SER A 191 19.23 -2.86 0.73
CA SER A 191 18.08 -2.30 1.45
C SER A 191 16.95 -2.11 0.45
N PRO A 192 15.70 -2.47 0.81
CA PRO A 192 14.59 -2.29 -0.11
C PRO A 192 14.46 -0.82 -0.54
N PRO A 193 13.89 -0.55 -1.73
CA PRO A 193 13.55 0.80 -2.13
C PRO A 193 12.84 1.51 -0.97
N GLN A 194 13.24 2.75 -0.64
CA GLN A 194 12.66 3.52 0.48
C GLN A 194 11.12 3.59 0.43
N VAL A 195 10.54 3.46 -0.77
CA VAL A 195 9.11 3.38 -1.05
C VAL A 195 8.39 2.26 -0.27
N LEU A 196 9.05 1.13 -0.03
CA LEU A 196 8.42 -0.03 0.59
C LEU A 196 8.26 0.09 2.10
N SER A 197 8.83 1.11 2.76
CA SER A 197 8.62 1.31 4.21
C SER A 197 7.19 1.69 4.59
N SER A 198 6.33 2.01 3.61
CA SER A 198 4.99 2.56 3.81
C SER A 198 3.86 1.62 3.35
N VAL A 199 4.06 0.30 3.47
CA VAL A 199 2.99 -0.69 3.23
C VAL A 199 1.82 -0.52 4.20
N PRO A 200 0.57 -0.85 3.80
CA PRO A 200 0.17 -1.41 2.51
C PRO A 200 0.24 -0.40 1.36
N LEU A 201 0.83 -0.86 0.25
CA LEU A 201 0.94 -0.14 -1.01
C LEU A 201 0.02 -0.77 -2.04
N LEU A 202 -0.65 0.07 -2.80
CA LEU A 202 -1.40 -0.29 -3.98
C LEU A 202 -0.56 -0.03 -5.22
N VAL A 203 -0.42 -1.01 -6.10
CA VAL A 203 0.46 -0.91 -7.26
C VAL A 203 -0.35 -0.96 -8.55
N TYR A 204 -0.08 -0.02 -9.44
CA TYR A 204 -0.62 0.05 -10.79
C TYR A 204 0.50 -0.10 -11.81
N GLU A 205 0.24 -0.88 -12.86
CA GLU A 205 1.14 -1.05 -14.00
C GLU A 205 0.52 -0.49 -15.26
N TYR A 206 1.26 0.35 -15.97
CA TYR A 206 0.75 1.04 -17.15
C TYR A 206 1.74 1.03 -18.32
N GLU A 207 1.20 0.92 -19.53
CA GLU A 207 1.97 0.87 -20.77
C GLU A 207 2.37 2.31 -21.11
N ASP A 208 3.65 2.54 -21.46
CA ASP A 208 4.07 3.85 -21.92
C ASP A 208 3.53 4.11 -23.34
N PRO A 209 2.60 5.07 -23.53
CA PRO A 209 2.06 5.37 -24.86
C PRO A 209 3.12 5.89 -25.85
N ALA A 210 4.31 6.31 -25.38
CA ALA A 210 5.41 6.74 -26.23
C ALA A 210 6.23 5.59 -26.84
N VAL A 211 6.04 4.34 -26.38
CA VAL A 211 6.82 3.18 -26.84
C VAL A 211 6.06 2.42 -27.93
N VAL A 212 6.52 2.54 -29.19
CA VAL A 212 5.99 1.76 -30.31
C VAL A 212 6.66 0.40 -30.36
N HIS A 213 5.93 -0.67 -30.00
CA HIS A 213 6.43 -2.04 -30.11
C HIS A 213 6.54 -2.47 -31.59
N PRO A 214 7.71 -2.99 -32.04
CA PRO A 214 7.78 -3.70 -33.30
C PRO A 214 6.91 -4.97 -33.25
N ALA A 215 6.24 -5.27 -34.36
CA ALA A 215 5.32 -6.41 -34.46
C ALA A 215 6.01 -7.72 -34.04
N GLY A 216 5.53 -8.34 -32.95
CA GLY A 216 6.04 -9.60 -32.42
C GLY A 216 6.93 -9.50 -31.18
N SER A 217 7.13 -8.31 -30.59
CA SER A 217 7.80 -8.16 -29.29
C SER A 217 6.80 -8.24 -28.12
N THR A 218 7.16 -8.93 -27.03
CA THR A 218 6.37 -9.00 -25.79
C THR A 218 6.42 -7.65 -25.04
N PRO A 219 5.29 -7.09 -24.60
CA PRO A 219 5.20 -5.72 -24.06
C PRO A 219 5.83 -5.53 -22.66
N THR A 220 6.35 -6.59 -22.04
CA THR A 220 6.84 -6.59 -20.65
C THR A 220 8.01 -5.64 -20.36
N ALA A 221 8.75 -5.18 -21.38
CA ALA A 221 9.92 -4.32 -21.21
C ALA A 221 9.61 -2.82 -21.06
N ALA A 222 8.38 -2.38 -21.32
CA ALA A 222 8.00 -0.95 -21.37
C ALA A 222 6.96 -0.53 -20.31
N ALA A 223 6.65 -1.41 -19.35
CA ALA A 223 5.67 -1.14 -18.30
C ALA A 223 6.25 -0.20 -17.23
N LYS A 224 5.51 0.86 -16.92
CA LYS A 224 5.77 1.77 -15.81
C LYS A 224 4.94 1.36 -14.58
N MET A 225 5.43 1.71 -13.40
CA MET A 225 4.78 1.39 -12.12
C MET A 225 4.44 2.66 -11.35
N LEU A 226 3.24 2.69 -10.78
CA LEU A 226 2.78 3.69 -9.83
C LEU A 226 2.41 2.99 -8.53
N MET A 227 2.93 3.48 -7.40
CA MET A 227 2.64 2.92 -6.08
C MET A 227 1.98 3.98 -5.20
N TYR A 228 0.78 3.67 -4.71
CA TYR A 228 0.02 4.50 -3.78
C TYR A 228 0.07 3.91 -2.38
N SER A 229 0.54 4.69 -1.41
CA SER A 229 0.52 4.31 -0.01
C SER A 229 -0.84 4.60 0.59
N LEU A 230 -1.48 3.55 1.12
CA LEU A 230 -2.77 3.68 1.79
C LEU A 230 -2.66 4.44 3.13
N PRO A 231 -1.66 4.17 4.00
CA PRO A 231 -1.41 4.97 5.21
C PRO A 231 -1.20 6.47 4.92
N GLU A 232 -0.40 6.79 3.91
CA GLU A 232 -0.04 8.18 3.60
C GLU A 232 -1.07 8.87 2.69
N ARG A 233 -2.03 8.11 2.16
CA ARG A 233 -3.00 8.52 1.13
C ARG A 233 -2.34 9.30 -0.02
N SER A 234 -1.18 8.84 -0.48
CA SER A 234 -0.40 9.55 -1.50
C SER A 234 0.37 8.58 -2.41
N ILE A 235 0.71 9.05 -3.62
CA ILE A 235 1.59 8.31 -4.52
C ILE A 235 3.02 8.47 -4.04
N VAL A 236 3.64 7.36 -3.65
CA VAL A 236 5.00 7.32 -3.10
C VAL A 236 6.07 6.99 -4.14
N TYR A 237 5.65 6.50 -5.31
CA TYR A 237 6.56 6.17 -6.40
C TYR A 237 5.88 6.23 -7.76
N THR A 238 6.56 6.89 -8.71
CA THR A 238 6.27 6.88 -10.14
C THR A 238 7.60 6.74 -10.87
N HIS A 239 7.79 5.74 -11.72
CA HIS A 239 9.04 5.60 -12.49
C HIS A 239 8.82 5.07 -13.90
N ASP A 240 9.69 5.50 -14.81
CA ASP A 240 9.62 5.20 -16.25
C ASP A 240 10.11 3.79 -16.63
N SER A 241 10.47 2.95 -15.66
CA SER A 241 10.95 1.59 -15.90
C SER A 241 10.93 0.76 -14.61
N ARG A 242 10.54 -0.51 -14.76
CA ARG A 242 10.54 -1.54 -13.71
C ARG A 242 11.93 -1.63 -13.04
N PRO A 243 12.03 -1.74 -11.69
CA PRO A 243 13.32 -1.90 -11.02
C PRO A 243 14.09 -3.10 -11.61
N GLN A 244 15.39 -2.97 -11.87
CA GLN A 244 16.23 -4.05 -12.43
C GLN A 244 16.18 -5.36 -11.62
N ALA A 245 15.83 -5.29 -10.33
CA ALA A 245 15.62 -6.46 -9.46
C ALA A 245 14.33 -7.25 -9.77
N MET A 246 13.52 -6.78 -10.73
CA MET A 246 12.23 -7.34 -11.11
C MET A 246 12.21 -7.70 -12.60
N GLU A 247 13.26 -8.26 -13.18
CA GLU A 247 13.16 -8.84 -14.53
C GLU A 247 12.53 -10.26 -14.47
N GLY A 248 11.28 -10.43 -14.91
CA GLY A 248 10.56 -11.72 -14.88
C GLY A 248 9.04 -11.61 -14.72
N ASN A 249 8.32 -12.73 -14.67
CA ASN A 249 6.92 -12.74 -14.19
C ASN A 249 6.95 -12.64 -12.67
N PHE A 250 6.16 -11.75 -12.08
CA PHE A 250 6.13 -11.58 -10.64
C PHE A 250 4.70 -11.70 -10.13
N PHE A 251 4.54 -12.28 -8.96
CA PHE A 251 3.24 -12.53 -8.35
C PHE A 251 3.29 -12.13 -6.88
N SER A 252 2.38 -11.27 -6.44
CA SER A 252 2.27 -10.90 -5.04
C SER A 252 1.44 -11.92 -4.28
N THR A 253 1.84 -12.20 -3.04
CA THR A 253 1.13 -13.09 -2.13
C THR A 253 0.41 -12.29 -1.04
N PRO A 254 -0.75 -12.76 -0.54
CA PRO A 254 -1.42 -12.13 0.60
C PRO A 254 -0.56 -12.05 1.86
N GLN A 255 0.42 -12.96 2.00
CA GLN A 255 1.37 -13.04 3.11
C GLN A 255 2.55 -12.06 2.96
N GLY A 256 2.59 -11.27 1.89
CA GLY A 256 3.53 -10.17 1.70
C GLY A 256 4.85 -10.51 1.01
N TRP A 257 4.97 -11.70 0.44
CA TRP A 257 6.09 -12.08 -0.42
C TRP A 257 5.76 -11.82 -1.89
N LEU A 258 6.78 -11.44 -2.66
CA LEU A 258 6.74 -11.40 -4.12
C LEU A 258 7.45 -12.63 -4.68
N VAL A 259 6.76 -13.45 -5.47
CA VAL A 259 7.35 -14.56 -6.21
C VAL A 259 7.81 -14.05 -7.56
N ILE A 260 9.06 -14.32 -7.94
CA ILE A 260 9.67 -13.87 -9.19
C ILE A 260 10.13 -15.10 -9.97
N LEU A 261 9.60 -15.25 -11.19
CA LEU A 261 9.95 -16.29 -12.14
C LEU A 261 10.66 -15.67 -13.35
N GLY A 262 11.92 -16.05 -13.57
CA GLY A 262 12.73 -15.56 -14.68
C GLY A 262 12.22 -16.11 -16.02
N GLN A 263 11.89 -15.23 -16.97
CA GLN A 263 11.38 -15.61 -18.29
C GLN A 263 12.40 -16.33 -19.19
N VAL A 264 13.71 -16.14 -18.92
CA VAL A 264 14.80 -16.68 -19.76
C VAL A 264 15.70 -17.66 -19.00
N THR A 265 15.84 -17.49 -17.68
CA THR A 265 16.81 -18.23 -16.86
C THR A 265 16.22 -19.46 -16.16
N SER A 266 14.90 -19.70 -16.26
CA SER A 266 14.16 -20.70 -15.46
C SER A 266 14.31 -20.52 -13.94
N GLU A 267 14.90 -19.42 -13.49
CA GLU A 267 15.12 -19.15 -12.07
C GLU A 267 13.80 -18.78 -11.39
N ALA A 268 13.60 -19.30 -10.18
CA ALA A 268 12.46 -18.97 -9.35
C ALA A 268 12.95 -18.50 -7.98
N SER A 269 12.38 -17.42 -7.47
CA SER A 269 12.72 -16.88 -6.17
C SER A 269 11.53 -16.20 -5.50
N MET A 270 11.62 -16.03 -4.19
CA MET A 270 10.72 -15.22 -3.40
C MET A 270 11.49 -14.06 -2.81
N TRP A 271 10.88 -12.89 -2.76
CA TRP A 271 11.47 -11.68 -2.21
C TRP A 271 10.53 -10.98 -1.24
N HIS A 272 11.07 -10.57 -0.09
CA HIS A 272 10.32 -9.86 0.93
C HIS A 272 10.54 -8.34 0.80
N PRO A 273 9.47 -7.54 0.60
CA PRO A 273 9.57 -6.12 0.28
C PRO A 273 10.13 -5.25 1.40
N LEU A 274 9.88 -5.56 2.68
CA LEU A 274 10.39 -4.75 3.80
C LEU A 274 11.79 -5.12 4.29
N THR A 275 12.17 -6.40 4.23
CA THR A 275 13.45 -6.88 4.77
C THR A 275 14.52 -7.00 3.69
N GLY A 276 14.11 -7.04 2.41
CA GLY A 276 14.99 -7.37 1.29
C GLY A 276 15.43 -8.83 1.28
N GLU A 277 14.81 -9.69 2.10
CA GLU A 277 15.13 -11.11 2.15
C GLU A 277 14.76 -11.81 0.84
N THR A 278 15.63 -12.70 0.36
CA THR A 278 15.38 -13.52 -0.83
C THR A 278 15.51 -15.00 -0.50
N ILE A 279 14.51 -15.78 -0.90
CA ILE A 279 14.52 -17.25 -0.81
C ILE A 279 14.55 -17.81 -2.22
N THR A 280 15.57 -18.60 -2.56
CA THR A 280 15.65 -19.28 -3.86
C THR A 280 14.75 -20.51 -3.89
N LEU A 281 13.91 -20.61 -4.91
CA LEU A 281 13.07 -21.77 -5.20
C LEU A 281 13.73 -22.67 -6.26
N PRO A 282 13.31 -23.94 -6.39
CA PRO A 282 13.75 -24.79 -7.48
C PRO A 282 13.42 -24.15 -8.85
N PRO A 283 14.30 -24.30 -9.86
CA PRO A 283 14.03 -23.77 -11.19
C PRO A 283 12.81 -24.44 -11.82
N ILE A 284 12.11 -23.70 -12.66
CA ILE A 284 10.97 -24.22 -13.43
C ILE A 284 11.51 -24.66 -14.79
N HIS A 285 11.58 -25.97 -14.99
CA HIS A 285 12.05 -26.56 -16.25
C HIS A 285 10.97 -26.51 -17.35
N ASP A 286 11.41 -26.53 -18.61
CA ASP A 286 10.63 -26.30 -19.84
C ASP A 286 9.29 -27.06 -19.94
N ASP A 287 9.13 -28.19 -19.24
CA ASP A 287 7.89 -28.96 -19.22
C ASP A 287 6.74 -28.29 -18.44
N HIS A 288 7.04 -27.24 -17.67
CA HIS A 288 6.08 -26.53 -16.82
C HIS A 288 6.03 -25.04 -17.19
N TYR A 289 5.37 -24.71 -18.30
CA TYR A 289 5.08 -23.32 -18.62
C TYR A 289 4.08 -22.74 -17.61
N ILE A 290 4.51 -21.75 -16.82
CA ILE A 290 3.62 -20.99 -15.92
C ILE A 290 3.14 -19.73 -16.65
N PRO A 291 1.82 -19.53 -16.79
CA PRO A 291 1.25 -18.32 -17.39
C PRO A 291 1.70 -17.04 -16.68
N THR A 292 1.63 -15.93 -17.40
CA THR A 292 1.94 -14.59 -16.85
C THR A 292 0.89 -14.09 -15.87
N ASN A 293 -0.32 -14.63 -15.91
CA ASN A 293 -1.42 -14.25 -15.05
C ASN A 293 -1.82 -15.46 -14.18
N CYS A 294 -1.35 -15.48 -12.95
CA CYS A 294 -1.66 -16.50 -11.97
C CYS A 294 -1.94 -15.83 -10.62
N LYS A 295 -2.84 -16.40 -9.83
CA LYS A 295 -2.96 -16.04 -8.41
C LYS A 295 -1.84 -16.72 -7.65
N CYS A 296 -1.26 -16.04 -6.66
CA CYS A 296 -0.14 -16.56 -5.90
C CYS A 296 -0.31 -16.39 -4.40
N LEU A 297 -0.06 -17.44 -3.63
CA LEU A 297 -0.15 -17.42 -2.18
C LEU A 297 0.82 -18.40 -1.54
N LEU A 298 1.12 -18.17 -0.27
CA LEU A 298 1.81 -19.11 0.60
C LEU A 298 0.81 -19.91 1.41
N THR A 299 1.07 -21.19 1.65
CA THR A 299 0.18 -22.05 2.46
C THR A 299 0.18 -21.68 3.95
N HIS A 300 1.21 -20.95 4.41
CA HIS A 300 1.36 -20.49 5.79
C HIS A 300 1.70 -19.01 5.80
N ASN A 301 1.35 -18.32 6.89
CA ASN A 301 1.66 -16.89 7.05
C ASN A 301 3.16 -16.64 6.98
N SER A 302 3.96 -17.48 7.65
CA SER A 302 5.43 -17.36 7.62
C SER A 302 6.07 -18.28 6.57
N ALA A 303 6.81 -17.68 5.64
CA ALA A 303 7.68 -18.42 4.70
C ALA A 303 8.77 -19.25 5.39
N ALA A 304 9.10 -18.97 6.66
CA ALA A 304 10.04 -19.75 7.45
C ALA A 304 9.43 -21.05 8.02
N HIS A 305 8.12 -21.24 7.92
CA HIS A 305 7.47 -22.46 8.40
C HIS A 305 7.99 -23.68 7.60
N PRO A 306 8.36 -24.80 8.25
CA PRO A 306 9.01 -25.93 7.57
C PRO A 306 8.16 -26.55 6.46
N ASP A 307 6.84 -26.52 6.61
CA ASP A 307 5.87 -27.04 5.64
C ASP A 307 5.23 -25.93 4.78
N CYS A 308 5.79 -24.71 4.79
CA CYS A 308 5.31 -23.65 3.91
C CYS A 308 5.57 -24.03 2.45
N ALA A 309 4.55 -23.85 1.61
CA ALA A 309 4.64 -24.00 0.17
C ALA A 309 4.14 -22.73 -0.52
N VAL A 310 4.74 -22.41 -1.66
CA VAL A 310 4.21 -21.44 -2.62
C VAL A 310 3.25 -22.14 -3.54
N VAL A 311 2.14 -21.48 -3.88
CA VAL A 311 1.12 -21.97 -4.79
C VAL A 311 0.84 -20.92 -5.85
N LEU A 312 0.74 -21.37 -7.10
CA LEU A 312 0.37 -20.60 -8.27
C LEU A 312 -0.88 -21.24 -8.88
N LEU A 313 -1.92 -20.45 -9.09
CA LEU A 313 -3.19 -20.89 -9.67
C LEU A 313 -3.38 -20.17 -10.99
N ASP A 314 -3.56 -20.94 -12.06
CA ASP A 314 -3.95 -20.38 -13.35
C ASP A 314 -5.35 -19.79 -13.26
N VAL A 315 -5.53 -18.62 -13.88
CA VAL A 315 -6.81 -17.90 -13.92
C VAL A 315 -7.62 -18.22 -15.18
N ALA A 316 -7.02 -18.90 -16.16
CA ALA A 316 -7.67 -19.29 -17.41
C ALA A 316 -8.01 -20.78 -17.44
N ASP A 317 -7.13 -21.62 -16.91
CA ASP A 317 -7.27 -23.07 -16.91
C ASP A 317 -7.31 -23.65 -15.49
N PRO A 318 -7.95 -24.81 -15.26
CA PRO A 318 -8.04 -25.42 -13.92
C PRO A 318 -6.74 -26.16 -13.58
N LEU A 319 -5.66 -25.39 -13.48
CA LEU A 319 -4.29 -25.85 -13.32
C LEU A 319 -3.61 -25.11 -12.16
N MET A 320 -2.82 -25.83 -11.37
CA MET A 320 -2.05 -25.25 -10.28
C MET A 320 -0.64 -25.81 -10.22
N TRP A 321 0.29 -24.98 -9.76
CA TRP A 321 1.67 -25.33 -9.47
C TRP A 321 1.99 -25.00 -8.03
N PHE A 322 2.80 -25.84 -7.39
CA PHE A 322 3.15 -25.63 -5.99
C PHE A 322 4.51 -26.22 -5.67
N CYS A 323 5.21 -25.58 -4.73
CA CYS A 323 6.53 -26.01 -4.32
C CYS A 323 6.76 -25.67 -2.84
N ARG A 324 7.41 -26.56 -2.09
CA ARG A 324 7.84 -26.22 -0.72
C ARG A 324 8.86 -25.09 -0.77
N VAL A 325 8.66 -24.10 0.10
CA VAL A 325 9.60 -23.00 0.32
C VAL A 325 10.86 -23.54 1.00
N ASN A 326 10.69 -24.39 2.01
CA ASN A 326 11.77 -24.99 2.80
C ASN A 326 11.94 -26.49 2.49
N GLY A 327 13.06 -27.11 2.90
CA GLY A 327 13.28 -28.56 2.70
C GLY A 327 14.51 -28.96 1.88
N GLY A 328 15.50 -28.07 1.70
CA GLY A 328 16.80 -28.44 1.14
C GLY A 328 16.77 -28.80 -0.36
N ALA A 329 17.50 -29.86 -0.73
CA ALA A 329 17.71 -30.27 -2.13
C ALA A 329 16.53 -31.06 -2.73
N ASP A 330 15.61 -31.55 -1.90
CA ASP A 330 14.48 -32.40 -2.33
C ASP A 330 13.27 -31.57 -2.81
N ARG A 331 13.37 -30.24 -2.71
CA ARG A 331 12.34 -29.31 -3.19
C ARG A 331 12.17 -29.41 -4.70
N ARG A 332 10.93 -29.50 -5.14
CA ARG A 332 10.53 -29.58 -6.55
C ARG A 332 9.14 -29.02 -6.75
N TRP A 333 8.84 -28.61 -7.97
CA TRP A 333 7.51 -28.18 -8.36
C TRP A 333 6.60 -29.41 -8.56
N GLY A 334 5.41 -29.33 -8.01
CA GLY A 334 4.26 -30.16 -8.39
C GLY A 334 3.36 -29.38 -9.33
N GLN A 335 2.64 -30.11 -10.18
CA GLN A 335 1.60 -29.59 -11.05
C GLN A 335 0.37 -30.47 -10.88
N HIS A 336 -0.80 -29.85 -10.74
CA HIS A 336 -2.05 -30.56 -10.55
C HIS A 336 -3.16 -29.92 -11.37
N THR A 337 -3.88 -30.73 -12.15
CA THR A 337 -5.09 -30.34 -12.85
C THR A 337 -6.29 -30.73 -12.00
N TYR A 338 -7.25 -29.82 -11.84
CA TYR A 338 -8.46 -30.05 -11.05
C TYR A 338 -9.72 -29.89 -11.90
N ASP A 339 -10.87 -30.30 -11.36
CA ASP A 339 -12.19 -30.10 -11.99
C ASP A 339 -13.21 -29.72 -10.91
N ILE A 340 -13.62 -28.45 -10.91
CA ILE A 340 -14.63 -27.90 -9.98
C ILE A 340 -15.93 -27.55 -10.71
N GLY A 341 -16.17 -28.22 -11.84
CA GLY A 341 -17.34 -28.10 -12.68
C GLY A 341 -17.18 -27.12 -13.85
N ASP A 342 -18.28 -26.94 -14.58
CA ASP A 342 -18.31 -26.19 -15.83
C ASP A 342 -19.03 -24.86 -15.67
N TYR A 343 -18.68 -23.86 -16.48
CA TYR A 343 -19.47 -22.65 -16.63
C TYR A 343 -20.72 -22.92 -17.49
N GLU A 344 -21.87 -22.47 -17.00
CA GLU A 344 -23.12 -22.54 -17.74
C GLU A 344 -23.36 -21.25 -18.52
N PHE A 345 -23.06 -21.28 -19.82
CA PHE A 345 -23.40 -20.21 -20.76
C PHE A 345 -24.50 -20.68 -21.72
N LEU A 346 -25.50 -19.82 -21.97
CA LEU A 346 -26.46 -20.04 -23.06
C LEU A 346 -25.72 -20.13 -24.39
N ASP A 347 -26.15 -21.04 -25.26
CA ASP A 347 -25.47 -21.34 -26.52
C ASP A 347 -25.25 -20.09 -27.41
N GLU A 348 -26.16 -19.12 -27.34
CA GLU A 348 -26.07 -17.85 -28.08
C GLU A 348 -24.92 -16.94 -27.65
N PHE A 349 -24.38 -17.10 -26.44
CA PHE A 349 -23.23 -16.35 -25.93
C PHE A 349 -21.91 -17.14 -25.99
N ARG A 350 -21.93 -18.40 -26.44
CA ARG A 350 -20.72 -19.20 -26.57
C ARG A 350 -19.93 -18.80 -27.82
N THR A 351 -18.65 -18.56 -27.61
CA THR A 351 -17.64 -18.41 -28.66
C THR A 351 -16.61 -19.53 -28.53
N PRO A 352 -15.79 -19.81 -29.56
CA PRO A 352 -14.73 -20.82 -29.45
C PRO A 352 -13.71 -20.56 -28.32
N SER A 353 -13.62 -19.31 -27.85
CA SER A 353 -12.76 -18.89 -26.74
C SER A 353 -13.51 -18.74 -25.41
N THR A 354 -14.80 -19.10 -25.35
CA THR A 354 -15.54 -19.07 -24.08
C THR A 354 -15.00 -20.17 -23.16
N PRO A 355 -14.55 -19.83 -21.93
CA PRO A 355 -14.05 -20.81 -20.99
C PRO A 355 -15.15 -21.80 -20.63
N THR A 356 -14.82 -23.08 -20.60
CA THR A 356 -15.78 -24.15 -20.31
C THR A 356 -15.64 -24.67 -18.88
N LYS A 357 -14.42 -24.72 -18.36
CA LYS A 357 -14.11 -25.18 -17.01
C LYS A 357 -14.03 -24.03 -16.02
N LYS A 358 -14.59 -24.23 -14.83
CA LYS A 358 -14.44 -23.31 -13.70
C LYS A 358 -13.01 -23.38 -13.16
N VAL A 359 -12.49 -22.22 -12.79
CA VAL A 359 -11.17 -22.06 -12.13
C VAL A 359 -11.35 -21.58 -10.70
N ILE A 360 -10.35 -21.82 -9.85
CA ILE A 360 -10.37 -21.34 -8.47
C ILE A 360 -10.31 -19.81 -8.47
N GLY A 361 -11.46 -19.19 -8.17
CA GLY A 361 -11.60 -17.75 -8.06
C GLY A 361 -11.05 -17.24 -6.73
N SER A 362 -11.85 -17.31 -5.68
CA SER A 362 -11.52 -16.78 -4.36
C SER A 362 -10.88 -17.85 -3.48
N VAL A 363 -9.64 -17.64 -3.02
CA VAL A 363 -8.90 -18.62 -2.21
C VAL A 363 -8.09 -17.92 -1.12
N ALA A 364 -8.02 -18.55 0.04
CA ALA A 364 -7.14 -18.15 1.14
C ALA A 364 -6.40 -19.36 1.69
N ALA A 365 -5.18 -19.16 2.16
CA ALA A 365 -4.43 -20.19 2.85
C ALA A 365 -4.62 -20.05 4.36
N LEU A 366 -4.96 -21.15 5.02
CA LEU A 366 -5.12 -21.22 6.46
C LEU A 366 -4.42 -22.49 6.97
N LYS A 367 -3.44 -22.32 7.86
CA LYS A 367 -2.72 -23.42 8.55
C LYS A 367 -2.22 -24.52 7.60
N GLY A 368 -1.66 -24.14 6.46
CA GLY A 368 -1.08 -25.07 5.49
C GLY A 368 -2.03 -25.57 4.41
N LYS A 369 -3.33 -25.28 4.51
CA LYS A 369 -4.35 -25.74 3.55
C LYS A 369 -4.96 -24.59 2.78
N LEU A 370 -5.32 -24.83 1.52
CA LEU A 370 -5.99 -23.84 0.68
C LEU A 370 -7.49 -23.99 0.84
N HIS A 371 -8.18 -22.89 1.10
CA HIS A 371 -9.63 -22.85 1.26
C HIS A 371 -10.22 -22.00 0.15
N PHE A 372 -11.17 -22.53 -0.61
CA PHE A 372 -11.87 -21.77 -1.65
C PHE A 372 -13.36 -22.05 -1.68
N CYS A 373 -14.14 -21.05 -2.08
CA CYS A 373 -15.56 -21.19 -2.34
C CYS A 373 -15.79 -21.51 -3.81
N PHE A 374 -16.77 -22.37 -4.09
CA PHE A 374 -17.29 -22.56 -5.44
C PHE A 374 -18.79 -22.79 -5.39
N MET A 375 -19.45 -22.63 -6.55
CA MET A 375 -20.88 -22.85 -6.67
C MET A 375 -21.13 -24.09 -7.53
N GLU A 376 -21.92 -25.01 -6.99
CA GLU A 376 -22.37 -26.21 -7.68
C GLU A 376 -23.89 -26.32 -7.53
N SER A 377 -24.61 -26.50 -8.63
CA SER A 377 -26.09 -26.63 -8.63
C SER A 377 -26.82 -25.54 -7.83
N HIS A 378 -26.36 -24.29 -7.94
CA HIS A 378 -26.86 -23.12 -7.19
C HIS A 378 -26.66 -23.14 -5.66
N GLN A 379 -25.79 -24.02 -5.17
CA GLN A 379 -25.39 -24.07 -3.77
C GLN A 379 -23.94 -23.63 -3.64
N ASN A 380 -23.67 -22.76 -2.67
CA ASN A 380 -22.31 -22.42 -2.29
C ASN A 380 -21.72 -23.60 -1.52
N LYS A 381 -20.52 -24.02 -1.90
CA LYS A 381 -19.72 -25.05 -1.24
C LYS A 381 -18.35 -24.50 -0.88
N MET A 382 -17.70 -25.17 0.05
CA MET A 382 -16.29 -24.96 0.35
C MET A 382 -15.49 -26.18 -0.06
N CYS A 383 -14.27 -25.92 -0.51
CA CYS A 383 -13.29 -26.95 -0.73
C CYS A 383 -11.99 -26.60 0.01
N VAL A 384 -11.41 -27.61 0.62
CA VAL A 384 -10.10 -27.55 1.27
C VAL A 384 -9.13 -28.40 0.48
N VAL A 385 -8.04 -27.79 0.03
CA VAL A 385 -6.95 -28.47 -0.66
C VAL A 385 -5.83 -28.76 0.32
N ASP A 386 -5.49 -30.03 0.46
CA ASP A 386 -4.31 -30.51 1.17
C ASP A 386 -3.19 -30.82 0.16
N LEU A 387 -1.98 -30.32 0.41
CA LEU A 387 -0.84 -30.51 -0.49
C LEU A 387 0.09 -31.55 0.08
N ASP A 388 0.24 -32.67 -0.65
CA ASP A 388 1.18 -33.73 -0.29
C ASP A 388 2.50 -33.56 -1.06
N PHE A 389 3.59 -33.75 -0.34
CA PHE A 389 4.95 -33.66 -0.86
C PHE A 389 5.72 -34.93 -0.50
N PRO A 390 5.58 -35.99 -1.31
CA PRO A 390 6.28 -37.24 -1.09
C PRO A 390 7.80 -37.03 -1.07
N SER A 391 8.48 -37.67 -0.12
CA SER A 391 9.96 -37.65 -0.04
C SER A 391 10.64 -38.49 -1.13
N ASP A 392 9.88 -39.33 -1.84
CA ASP A 392 10.38 -40.14 -2.95
C ASP A 392 10.30 -39.37 -4.28
N HIS A 393 11.42 -39.28 -4.99
CA HIS A 393 11.49 -38.65 -6.31
C HIS A 393 10.65 -39.35 -7.39
N GLY A 394 10.25 -40.61 -7.15
CA GLY A 394 9.36 -41.36 -8.05
C GLY A 394 7.92 -40.86 -8.12
N HIS A 395 7.45 -40.10 -7.12
CA HIS A 395 6.06 -39.67 -7.01
C HIS A 395 5.98 -38.14 -6.99
N PRO A 396 5.30 -37.47 -7.94
CA PRO A 396 5.17 -36.01 -7.93
C PRO A 396 4.39 -35.51 -6.71
N PRO A 397 4.63 -34.27 -6.26
CA PRO A 397 3.74 -33.64 -5.29
C PRO A 397 2.30 -33.61 -5.82
N THR A 398 1.33 -33.84 -4.95
CA THR A 398 -0.09 -33.96 -5.29
C THR A 398 -0.95 -33.03 -4.44
N ALA A 399 -2.17 -32.76 -4.91
CA ALA A 399 -3.17 -32.00 -4.19
C ALA A 399 -4.41 -32.87 -3.99
N GLU A 400 -4.94 -32.92 -2.77
CA GLU A 400 -6.18 -33.63 -2.43
C GLU A 400 -7.27 -32.61 -2.11
N PHE A 401 -8.44 -32.77 -2.71
CA PHE A 401 -9.56 -31.85 -2.60
C PHE A 401 -10.64 -32.44 -1.70
N HIS A 402 -11.00 -31.72 -0.65
CA HIS A 402 -12.03 -32.11 0.31
C HIS A 402 -13.17 -31.10 0.29
N GLU A 403 -14.30 -31.50 -0.29
CA GLU A 403 -15.47 -30.65 -0.41
C GLU A 403 -16.43 -30.85 0.77
N PHE A 404 -17.07 -29.77 1.19
CA PHE A 404 -18.13 -29.80 2.19
C PHE A 404 -19.14 -28.66 1.98
N ASP A 405 -20.36 -28.91 2.44
CA ASP A 405 -21.43 -27.93 2.40
C ASP A 405 -21.25 -26.87 3.48
N VAL A 406 -21.66 -25.65 3.19
CA VAL A 406 -21.64 -24.53 4.12
C VAL A 406 -23.03 -24.15 4.61
N SER A 407 -23.09 -23.40 5.71
CA SER A 407 -24.34 -23.02 6.36
C SER A 407 -25.33 -22.36 5.38
N PRO A 408 -26.64 -22.63 5.48
CA PRO A 408 -27.65 -21.90 4.72
C PRO A 408 -27.67 -20.39 5.00
N GLU A 409 -27.09 -19.94 6.12
CA GLU A 409 -26.87 -18.52 6.42
C GLU A 409 -25.88 -17.86 5.44
N PHE A 410 -24.92 -18.63 4.93
CA PHE A 410 -24.07 -18.26 3.78
C PHE A 410 -24.79 -18.39 2.44
N GLY A 411 -26.06 -18.82 2.44
CA GLY A 411 -26.91 -18.83 1.27
C GLY A 411 -27.14 -17.39 0.80
N ILE A 412 -26.17 -16.86 0.05
CA ILE A 412 -26.24 -15.57 -0.62
C ILE A 412 -27.34 -15.72 -1.67
N LYS A 413 -28.58 -15.44 -1.27
CA LYS A 413 -29.64 -15.15 -2.21
C LYS A 413 -29.26 -13.83 -2.85
N PHE A 414 -28.65 -13.93 -4.02
CA PHE A 414 -28.48 -12.79 -4.90
C PHE A 414 -29.87 -12.13 -5.03
N PRO A 415 -30.05 -10.86 -4.62
CA PRO A 415 -31.06 -10.03 -5.25
C PRO A 415 -30.83 -10.08 -6.76
N ASP A 416 -31.76 -9.61 -7.59
CA ASP A 416 -31.45 -9.41 -9.01
C ASP A 416 -30.19 -8.53 -9.12
N GLY A 417 -29.02 -9.14 -9.40
CA GLY A 417 -27.72 -8.45 -9.41
C GLY A 417 -26.47 -9.29 -9.12
N ILE A 418 -25.32 -8.62 -9.10
CA ILE A 418 -23.97 -9.21 -9.02
C ILE A 418 -23.48 -9.22 -7.57
N CYS A 419 -22.66 -10.22 -7.20
CA CYS A 419 -21.87 -10.21 -5.96
C CYS A 419 -20.47 -10.81 -6.19
N SER A 420 -19.45 -10.19 -5.61
CA SER A 420 -18.08 -10.72 -5.58
C SER A 420 -17.75 -11.24 -4.18
N ILE A 421 -16.98 -12.34 -4.11
CA ILE A 421 -16.61 -13.01 -2.86
C ILE A 421 -15.09 -13.06 -2.75
N HIS A 422 -14.56 -12.55 -1.64
CA HIS A 422 -13.14 -12.55 -1.31
C HIS A 422 -12.89 -13.32 -0.02
N LEU A 423 -12.07 -14.37 -0.07
CA LEU A 423 -11.62 -15.08 1.11
C LEU A 423 -10.38 -14.40 1.69
N VAL A 424 -10.41 -14.15 3.00
CA VAL A 424 -9.34 -13.48 3.74
C VAL A 424 -8.98 -14.35 4.93
N GLU A 425 -7.73 -14.80 5.00
CA GLU A 425 -7.18 -15.28 6.26
C GLU A 425 -6.70 -14.08 7.07
N SER A 426 -7.03 -14.06 8.36
CA SER A 426 -6.52 -13.08 9.30
C SER A 426 -6.44 -13.66 10.70
N MET A 427 -5.23 -13.70 11.26
CA MET A 427 -4.96 -14.16 12.63
C MET A 427 -5.49 -15.58 12.89
N ASP A 428 -5.19 -16.53 11.99
CA ASP A 428 -5.65 -17.92 12.04
C ASP A 428 -7.18 -18.11 11.95
N GLU A 429 -7.90 -17.09 11.49
CA GLU A 429 -9.33 -17.10 11.25
C GLU A 429 -9.62 -16.84 9.78
N LEU A 430 -10.65 -17.50 9.24
CA LEU A 430 -11.05 -17.35 7.85
C LEU A 430 -12.31 -16.50 7.73
N PHE A 431 -12.28 -15.53 6.83
CA PHE A 431 -13.39 -14.64 6.52
C PHE A 431 -13.76 -14.73 5.04
N ALA A 432 -15.05 -14.55 4.75
CA ALA A 432 -15.59 -14.34 3.42
C ALA A 432 -16.20 -12.94 3.36
N VAL A 433 -15.65 -12.09 2.51
CA VAL A 433 -16.12 -10.73 2.27
C VAL A 433 -16.93 -10.72 0.97
N CYS A 434 -18.21 -10.38 1.07
CA CYS A 434 -19.15 -10.35 -0.03
C CYS A 434 -19.50 -8.90 -0.36
N VAL A 435 -19.15 -8.43 -1.57
CA VAL A 435 -19.52 -7.09 -2.05
C VAL A 435 -20.71 -7.23 -3.00
N PHE A 436 -21.78 -6.50 -2.73
CA PHE A 436 -23.07 -6.58 -3.43
C PHE A 436 -23.29 -5.36 -4.33
N TYR A 437 -23.79 -5.59 -5.53
CA TYR A 437 -24.03 -4.56 -6.52
C TYR A 437 -25.53 -4.35 -6.77
N VAL A 438 -25.93 -3.13 -7.10
CA VAL A 438 -27.32 -2.80 -7.45
C VAL A 438 -27.60 -3.32 -8.86
N GLY A 439 -28.44 -4.33 -8.99
CA GLY A 439 -28.69 -4.93 -10.31
C GLY A 439 -27.41 -5.53 -10.90
N PHE A 440 -27.31 -5.51 -12.22
CA PHE A 440 -26.10 -5.93 -12.95
C PHE A 440 -25.14 -4.77 -13.23
N ASP A 441 -25.18 -3.72 -12.42
CA ASP A 441 -24.29 -2.56 -12.55
C ASP A 441 -23.06 -2.74 -11.64
N PRO A 442 -21.90 -3.14 -12.19
CA PRO A 442 -20.70 -3.36 -11.40
C PRO A 442 -20.14 -2.06 -10.81
N THR A 443 -20.58 -0.87 -11.26
CA THR A 443 -20.13 0.43 -10.71
C THR A 443 -20.90 0.83 -9.45
N ASN A 444 -22.04 0.18 -9.19
CA ASN A 444 -22.98 0.60 -8.16
C ASN A 444 -22.98 -0.37 -6.98
N VAL A 445 -22.02 -0.18 -6.08
CA VAL A 445 -21.93 -0.97 -4.85
C VAL A 445 -23.08 -0.59 -3.92
N SER A 446 -23.87 -1.59 -3.53
CA SER A 446 -25.01 -1.45 -2.61
C SER A 446 -24.62 -1.62 -1.15
N ALA A 447 -23.81 -2.65 -0.85
CA ALA A 447 -23.40 -3.01 0.50
C ALA A 447 -22.25 -4.02 0.43
N ALA A 448 -21.53 -4.17 1.54
CA ALA A 448 -20.65 -5.31 1.76
C ALA A 448 -21.06 -6.04 3.04
N ARG A 449 -20.81 -7.35 3.07
CA ARG A 449 -21.02 -8.18 4.27
C ARG A 449 -19.82 -9.06 4.51
N ILE A 450 -19.49 -9.25 5.77
CA ILE A 450 -18.41 -10.14 6.19
C ILE A 450 -19.02 -11.34 6.89
N PHE A 451 -18.52 -12.52 6.56
CA PHE A 451 -18.82 -13.76 7.24
C PHE A 451 -17.52 -14.31 7.81
N LYS A 452 -17.56 -14.81 9.04
CA LYS A 452 -16.46 -15.51 9.69
C LYS A 452 -16.76 -17.00 9.69
N MET A 453 -15.78 -17.82 9.34
CA MET A 453 -15.90 -19.28 9.40
C MET A 453 -15.66 -19.76 10.83
N GLU A 454 -16.57 -20.58 11.35
CA GLU A 454 -16.36 -21.30 12.61
C GLU A 454 -15.69 -22.66 12.35
N ASP A 455 -14.65 -22.93 13.16
CA ASP A 455 -13.90 -24.18 13.10
C ASP A 455 -14.69 -25.28 13.82
N SER A 456 -15.15 -26.30 13.09
CA SER A 456 -15.92 -27.40 13.69
C SER A 456 -14.99 -28.43 14.33
N CYS A 457 -15.05 -28.60 15.64
CA CYS A 457 -14.49 -29.76 16.33
C CYS A 457 -15.46 -30.96 16.23
N GLY A 458 -15.34 -31.84 15.23
CA GLY A 458 -16.13 -33.10 15.16
C GLY A 458 -16.64 -33.51 13.77
N GLU A 459 -17.64 -34.40 13.73
CA GLU A 459 -18.15 -35.08 12.51
C GLU A 459 -19.20 -34.31 11.66
N GLU A 460 -19.64 -33.07 12.01
CA GLU A 460 -20.40 -32.11 11.14
C GLU A 460 -20.72 -30.82 11.95
N THR A 461 -20.74 -29.55 11.50
CA THR A 461 -20.49 -28.85 10.21
C THR A 461 -19.66 -27.57 10.44
N VAL A 462 -18.88 -27.18 9.43
CA VAL A 462 -18.21 -25.86 9.31
C VAL A 462 -19.25 -24.83 8.83
N ALA A 463 -19.51 -23.79 9.62
CA ALA A 463 -20.54 -22.79 9.34
C ALA A 463 -19.95 -21.38 9.19
N TRP A 464 -20.51 -20.60 8.27
CA TRP A 464 -20.26 -19.17 8.16
C TRP A 464 -21.28 -18.41 9.00
N HIS A 465 -20.79 -17.43 9.77
CA HIS A 465 -21.63 -16.50 10.53
C HIS A 465 -21.31 -15.07 10.16
N ARG A 466 -22.36 -14.27 9.95
CA ARG A 466 -22.20 -12.86 9.63
C ARG A 466 -21.57 -12.11 10.80
N VAL A 467 -20.59 -11.27 10.50
CA VAL A 467 -19.97 -10.35 11.44
C VAL A 467 -20.02 -8.93 10.86
N ASP A 468 -20.31 -7.95 11.71
CA ASP A 468 -20.34 -6.53 11.33
C ASP A 468 -19.16 -5.74 11.97
N ASP A 469 -18.27 -6.44 12.66
CA ASP A 469 -17.07 -5.89 13.30
C ASP A 469 -15.93 -6.92 13.23
N ILE A 470 -14.81 -6.51 12.64
CA ILE A 470 -13.56 -7.29 12.56
C ILE A 470 -12.44 -6.65 13.40
N GLY A 471 -12.78 -5.68 14.25
CA GLY A 471 -11.87 -5.02 15.18
C GLY A 471 -10.85 -4.14 14.47
N ASP A 472 -9.59 -4.22 14.88
CA ASP A 472 -8.47 -3.44 14.33
C ASP A 472 -8.02 -3.91 12.92
N ARG A 473 -8.82 -4.69 12.22
CA ARG A 473 -8.46 -5.24 10.91
C ARG A 473 -8.98 -4.33 9.81
N ALA A 474 -8.11 -4.03 8.85
CA ALA A 474 -8.48 -3.48 7.56
C ALA A 474 -8.24 -4.56 6.50
N PHE A 475 -9.30 -4.94 5.76
CA PHE A 475 -9.19 -5.93 4.68
C PHE A 475 -8.93 -5.22 3.35
N LEU A 476 -7.96 -5.72 2.61
CA LEU A 476 -7.50 -5.18 1.33
C LEU A 476 -7.81 -6.23 0.25
N LEU A 477 -8.74 -5.93 -0.65
CA LEU A 477 -9.26 -6.88 -1.64
C LEU A 477 -8.86 -6.47 -3.05
N THR A 478 -8.47 -7.44 -3.89
CA THR A 478 -8.30 -7.28 -5.34
C THR A 478 -8.65 -8.59 -6.07
N GLY A 479 -8.88 -8.49 -7.37
CA GLY A 479 -9.00 -9.64 -8.27
C GLY A 479 -7.67 -10.37 -8.52
N THR A 480 -6.56 -9.64 -8.62
CA THR A 480 -5.25 -10.16 -9.08
C THR A 480 -4.43 -10.85 -8.02
N ASN A 481 -4.36 -10.29 -6.81
CA ASN A 481 -3.59 -10.88 -5.70
C ASN A 481 -4.44 -11.31 -4.52
N MET A 482 -5.73 -11.58 -4.80
CA MET A 482 -6.71 -12.05 -3.84
C MET A 482 -6.89 -11.01 -2.73
N ALA A 483 -7.10 -11.46 -1.49
CA ALA A 483 -7.34 -10.56 -0.39
C ALA A 483 -6.37 -10.80 0.78
N THR A 484 -5.95 -9.70 1.38
CA THR A 484 -5.02 -9.65 2.51
C THR A 484 -5.58 -8.70 3.58
N TRP A 485 -4.86 -8.55 4.68
CA TRP A 485 -5.27 -7.68 5.77
C TRP A 485 -4.08 -7.00 6.43
N CYS A 486 -4.35 -5.87 7.09
CA CYS A 486 -3.37 -5.19 7.93
C CYS A 486 -4.03 -4.69 9.23
N SER A 487 -3.21 -4.40 10.25
CA SER A 487 -3.67 -3.70 11.46
C SER A 487 -3.95 -2.25 11.09
N ALA A 488 -5.17 -1.80 11.35
CA ALA A 488 -5.62 -0.47 11.01
C ALA A 488 -4.89 0.57 11.86
N SER A 489 -4.80 0.36 13.17
CA SER A 489 -4.14 1.26 14.10
C SER A 489 -2.66 1.49 13.79
N THR A 490 -1.91 0.46 13.39
CA THR A 490 -0.48 0.62 13.04
C THR A 490 -0.26 1.30 11.69
N ASN A 491 -1.28 1.30 10.83
CA ASN A 491 -1.23 1.82 9.46
C ASN A 491 -2.00 3.12 9.28
N ASN A 492 -2.42 3.79 10.37
CA ASN A 492 -3.24 5.00 10.34
C ASN A 492 -4.56 4.83 9.56
N LEU A 493 -5.13 3.63 9.57
CA LEU A 493 -6.41 3.31 8.93
C LEU A 493 -7.51 3.16 9.98
N LYS A 494 -8.74 3.05 9.51
CA LYS A 494 -9.90 2.75 10.36
C LYS A 494 -10.08 1.24 10.43
N GLY A 495 -10.32 0.71 11.64
CA GLY A 495 -10.68 -0.68 11.84
C GLY A 495 -12.03 -1.00 11.18
N SER A 496 -12.33 -2.28 10.97
CA SER A 496 -13.60 -2.72 10.37
C SER A 496 -13.93 -2.05 9.04
N THR A 497 -12.88 -1.84 8.23
CA THR A 497 -12.97 -1.17 6.93
C THR A 497 -12.45 -2.09 5.83
N LEU A 498 -13.14 -2.07 4.69
CA LEU A 498 -12.79 -2.78 3.47
C LEU A 498 -12.20 -1.80 2.46
N TYR A 499 -11.11 -2.16 1.81
CA TYR A 499 -10.45 -1.40 0.76
C TYR A 499 -10.39 -2.27 -0.49
N PHE A 500 -11.09 -1.91 -1.56
CA PHE A 500 -11.23 -2.78 -2.75
C PHE A 500 -11.39 -2.01 -4.06
N PHE A 501 -11.26 -2.74 -5.17
CA PHE A 501 -11.45 -2.27 -6.54
C PHE A 501 -12.62 -3.00 -7.18
N LEU A 502 -13.16 -2.41 -8.24
CA LEU A 502 -14.19 -3.06 -9.03
C LEU A 502 -13.52 -3.80 -10.19
N ASP A 503 -13.09 -5.02 -9.92
CA ASP A 503 -12.33 -5.87 -10.86
C ASP A 503 -13.10 -6.16 -12.18
N PHE A 504 -14.38 -5.84 -12.26
CA PHE A 504 -15.19 -5.98 -13.49
C PHE A 504 -14.98 -4.83 -14.50
N LEU A 505 -14.33 -3.74 -14.09
CA LEU A 505 -14.18 -2.52 -14.88
C LEU A 505 -12.73 -2.36 -15.31
N LEU A 506 -12.45 -2.74 -16.57
CA LEU A 506 -11.13 -2.54 -17.17
C LEU A 506 -10.71 -1.07 -17.08
N GLY A 507 -9.62 -0.82 -16.36
CA GLY A 507 -9.07 0.52 -16.18
C GLY A 507 -9.74 1.34 -15.09
N ASP A 508 -10.51 0.72 -14.19
CA ASP A 508 -10.92 1.37 -12.94
C ASP A 508 -9.69 1.71 -12.09
N ARG A 509 -9.72 2.90 -11.52
CA ARG A 509 -8.61 3.53 -10.77
C ARG A 509 -9.09 4.06 -9.43
N ASP A 510 -10.35 3.81 -9.12
CA ASP A 510 -10.98 4.28 -7.91
C ASP A 510 -10.81 3.20 -6.84
N LEU A 511 -10.28 3.63 -5.69
CA LEU A 511 -10.24 2.83 -4.48
C LEU A 511 -11.56 3.04 -3.74
N TYR A 512 -12.28 1.95 -3.51
CA TYR A 512 -13.51 1.95 -2.73
C TYR A 512 -13.19 1.59 -1.28
N ILE A 513 -13.60 2.46 -0.37
CA ILE A 513 -13.41 2.32 1.06
C ILE A 513 -14.80 2.14 1.68
N TYR A 514 -15.09 0.95 2.19
CA TYR A 514 -16.37 0.64 2.80
C TYR A 514 -16.21 0.42 4.29
N ASP A 515 -16.87 1.26 5.08
CA ASP A 515 -16.97 1.09 6.52
C ASP A 515 -18.11 0.13 6.84
N VAL A 516 -17.77 -1.01 7.44
CA VAL A 516 -18.73 -2.08 7.71
C VAL A 516 -19.70 -1.70 8.83
N GLN A 517 -19.24 -0.90 9.80
CA GLN A 517 -20.03 -0.52 10.97
C GLN A 517 -20.99 0.62 10.65
N GLU A 518 -20.51 1.64 9.93
CA GLU A 518 -21.29 2.79 9.49
C GLU A 518 -22.12 2.48 8.23
N GLN A 519 -21.81 1.39 7.52
CA GLN A 519 -22.38 1.05 6.22
C GLN A 519 -22.26 2.20 5.22
N SER A 520 -21.11 2.87 5.25
CA SER A 520 -20.80 4.03 4.42
C SER A 520 -19.71 3.68 3.41
N MET A 521 -19.73 4.37 2.27
CA MET A 521 -18.76 4.18 1.21
C MET A 521 -18.10 5.51 0.85
N GLU A 522 -16.77 5.52 0.82
CA GLU A 522 -15.93 6.59 0.29
C GLU A 522 -15.26 6.06 -0.98
N THR A 523 -15.24 6.87 -2.03
CA THR A 523 -14.53 6.56 -3.28
C THR A 523 -13.37 7.53 -3.41
N VAL A 524 -12.16 7.00 -3.58
CA VAL A 524 -10.93 7.78 -3.73
C VAL A 524 -10.33 7.51 -5.10
N GLN A 525 -10.29 8.53 -5.95
CA GLN A 525 -9.56 8.45 -7.20
C GLN A 525 -8.05 8.49 -6.91
N VAL A 526 -7.35 7.39 -7.18
CA VAL A 526 -5.95 7.23 -6.77
C VAL A 526 -4.98 7.98 -7.70
N HIS A 527 -5.29 8.07 -9.01
CA HIS A 527 -4.49 8.83 -9.97
C HIS A 527 -5.29 9.29 -11.19
N ASP A 528 -4.82 10.36 -11.85
CA ASP A 528 -5.50 11.07 -12.96
C ASP A 528 -4.89 10.81 -14.35
N GLN A 529 -3.94 9.87 -14.49
CA GLN A 529 -3.23 9.57 -15.75
C GLN A 529 -4.12 8.97 -16.85
N LEU A 530 -5.04 9.77 -17.41
CA LEU A 530 -6.12 9.36 -18.34
C LEU A 530 -5.64 8.77 -19.68
N GLU A 531 -4.38 8.96 -20.07
CA GLU A 531 -3.87 8.60 -21.41
C GLU A 531 -3.14 7.25 -21.47
N SER A 532 -2.82 6.63 -20.33
CA SER A 532 -2.08 5.37 -20.26
C SER A 532 -3.02 4.17 -20.07
N LYS A 533 -2.89 3.15 -20.93
CA LYS A 533 -3.58 1.87 -20.76
C LYS A 533 -2.92 1.13 -19.59
N VAL A 534 -3.71 0.62 -18.66
CA VAL A 534 -3.25 -0.34 -17.65
C VAL A 534 -2.68 -1.54 -18.43
N VAL A 535 -1.42 -1.92 -18.15
CA VAL A 535 -0.81 -3.14 -18.74
C VAL A 535 -1.63 -4.33 -18.22
N HIS A 536 -1.54 -5.45 -18.91
CA HIS A 536 -2.13 -6.78 -18.67
C HIS A 536 -2.45 -7.27 -17.23
N THR A 537 -2.09 -6.57 -16.15
CA THR A 537 -2.30 -6.88 -14.73
C THR A 537 -3.16 -5.78 -14.05
N GLU A 538 -4.31 -6.17 -13.48
CA GLU A 538 -5.14 -5.28 -12.64
C GLU A 538 -4.37 -4.88 -11.35
N PRO A 539 -4.70 -3.73 -10.72
CA PRO A 539 -3.99 -3.27 -9.53
C PRO A 539 -3.92 -4.33 -8.43
N TYR A 540 -2.79 -4.40 -7.74
CA TYR A 540 -2.53 -5.38 -6.69
C TYR A 540 -1.93 -4.73 -5.43
N TRP A 541 -2.12 -5.38 -4.28
CA TRP A 541 -1.52 -4.94 -3.02
C TRP A 541 -0.09 -5.47 -2.83
N ILE A 542 0.81 -4.61 -2.37
CA ILE A 542 2.00 -5.02 -1.62
C ILE A 542 1.74 -4.68 -0.16
N ASN A 543 1.53 -5.71 0.65
CA ASN A 543 1.25 -5.58 2.07
C ASN A 543 2.13 -6.57 2.84
N VAL A 544 2.44 -6.31 4.11
CA VAL A 544 3.05 -7.29 5.00
C VAL A 544 2.17 -7.40 6.25
N PRO A 545 1.30 -8.42 6.33
CA PRO A 545 0.46 -8.62 7.50
C PRO A 545 1.31 -8.75 8.78
N PRO A 546 0.80 -8.26 9.92
CA PRO A 546 1.48 -8.48 11.20
C PRO A 546 1.50 -9.97 11.53
N PHE A 547 2.66 -10.45 11.99
CA PHE A 547 2.90 -11.84 12.40
C PHE A 547 2.54 -12.10 13.85
#